data_AF-A0A6G2KGB3-F1
#
_entry.id   AF-A0A6G2KGB3-F1
#
_cell.length_a   1.000
_cell.length_b   1.000
_cell.length_c   1.000
_cell.angle_alpha   90.00
_cell.angle_beta   90.00
_cell.angle_gamma   90.00
#
_symmetry.space_group_name_H-M   'P 1'
#
loop_
_entity.id
_entity.type
_entity.pdbx_description
1 polymer ?
#
loop_
_entity_poly.entity_id
_entity_poly.type
_entity_poly.pdbx_seq_one_letter_code
_entity_poly.pdbx_strand_id
1 'polypeptide(L)'
;MKRASGVGHLVPFLPGLESLLEDPEVSEIMINGPANVWVERAGKLEPHEAPGLTGAWLHRAAIHIARPLGLDPATRPVLDARLGDGSRVAICTPPAAPEVAITI
;
A
#
# COMPACT_ATOMS: atom_id res chain seq x y z
N MET A 1 24.75 2.40 0.23
CA MET A 1 24.01 1.71 -0.85
C MET A 1 22.53 2.00 -0.64
N LYS A 2 21.99 3.05 -1.28
CA LYS A 2 20.58 3.41 -1.16
C LYS A 2 19.77 2.31 -1.85
N ARG A 3 18.89 1.62 -1.13
CA ARG A 3 17.88 0.77 -1.77
C ARG A 3 17.04 1.70 -2.66
N ALA A 4 17.01 1.46 -3.97
CA ALA A 4 15.94 2.03 -4.78
C ALA A 4 14.66 1.38 -4.24
N SER A 5 13.74 2.17 -3.69
CA SER A 5 12.47 1.63 -3.23
C SER A 5 11.73 1.11 -4.46
N GLY A 6 11.60 -0.21 -4.59
CA GLY A 6 10.87 -0.80 -5.71
C GLY A 6 9.38 -0.65 -5.56
N VAL A 7 8.91 0.05 -4.54
CA VAL A 7 7.53 0.56 -4.38
C VAL A 7 7.31 1.89 -5.11
N GLY A 8 8.34 2.53 -5.68
CA GLY A 8 8.18 3.81 -6.39
C GLY A 8 7.17 3.78 -7.55
N HIS A 9 6.94 2.62 -8.17
CA HIS A 9 5.90 2.44 -9.18
C HIS A 9 4.46 2.55 -8.63
N LEU A 10 4.28 2.54 -7.31
CA LEU A 10 2.99 2.70 -6.63
C LEU A 10 2.61 4.18 -6.40
N VAL A 11 3.59 5.09 -6.49
CA VAL A 11 3.39 6.55 -6.31
C VAL A 11 2.18 7.09 -7.11
N PRO A 12 1.99 6.75 -8.40
CA PRO A 12 0.85 7.26 -9.16
C PRO A 12 -0.53 6.81 -8.66
N PHE A 13 -0.59 5.82 -7.76
CA PHE A 13 -1.82 5.23 -7.25
C PHE A 13 -2.12 5.59 -5.80
N LEU A 14 -1.15 6.16 -5.09
CA LEU A 14 -1.22 6.43 -3.65
C LEU A 14 -0.93 7.92 -3.36
N PRO A 15 -1.83 8.84 -3.79
CA PRO A 15 -1.62 10.27 -3.58
C PRO A 15 -1.49 10.61 -2.10
N GLY A 16 -0.54 11.49 -1.77
CA GLY A 16 -0.24 11.91 -0.41
C GLY A 16 0.72 10.98 0.35
N LEU A 17 1.22 9.91 -0.28
CA LEU A 17 2.20 8.97 0.30
C LEU A 17 3.56 9.00 -0.40
N GLU A 18 3.77 9.92 -1.34
CA GLU A 18 4.95 9.95 -2.22
C GLU A 18 6.25 10.05 -1.43
N SER A 19 6.31 10.95 -0.45
CA SER A 19 7.48 11.11 0.41
C SER A 19 7.74 9.87 1.28
N LEU A 20 6.69 9.18 1.71
CA LEU A 20 6.79 8.02 2.60
C LEU A 20 7.35 6.79 1.88
N LEU A 21 6.93 6.57 0.62
CA LEU A 21 7.38 5.44 -0.21
C LEU A 21 8.86 5.50 -0.58
N GLU A 22 9.48 6.67 -0.45
CA GLU A 22 10.91 6.89 -0.73
C GLU A 22 11.75 7.09 0.54
N ASP A 23 11.09 7.16 1.71
CA ASP A 23 11.74 7.47 2.97
C ASP A 23 12.37 6.21 3.61
N PRO A 24 13.70 6.16 3.75
CA PRO A 24 14.39 4.98 4.28
C PRO A 24 14.15 4.74 5.78
N GLU A 25 13.58 5.71 6.50
CA GLU A 25 13.22 5.55 7.91
C GLU A 25 11.81 4.94 8.10
N VAL A 26 11.00 4.89 7.03
CA VAL A 26 9.70 4.19 7.04
C VAL A 26 9.93 2.70 6.87
N SER A 27 9.43 1.91 7.80
CA SER A 27 9.51 0.44 7.68
C SER A 27 8.19 -0.22 7.27
N GLU A 28 7.05 0.46 7.50
CA GLU A 28 5.73 -0.03 7.10
C GLU A 28 4.77 1.14 6.84
N ILE A 29 3.93 1.01 5.81
CA ILE A 29 2.80 1.91 5.55
C ILE A 29 1.52 1.08 5.59
N MET A 30 0.61 1.40 6.50
CA MET A 30 -0.69 0.72 6.64
C MET A 30 -1.81 1.67 6.27
N ILE A 31 -2.61 1.26 5.28
CA ILE A 31 -3.77 2.02 4.80
C ILE A 31 -5.00 1.17 5.08
N ASN A 32 -5.82 1.56 6.04
CA ASN A 32 -7.05 0.87 6.45
C ASN A 32 -8.28 1.64 5.93
N GLY A 33 -8.30 1.91 4.62
CA GLY A 33 -9.21 2.86 4.00
C GLY A 33 -8.59 4.27 3.84
N PRO A 34 -9.20 5.13 3.03
CA PRO A 34 -8.59 6.41 2.60
C PRO A 34 -8.40 7.42 3.73
N ALA A 35 -9.19 7.32 4.81
CA ALA A 35 -9.12 8.23 5.95
C ALA A 35 -8.27 7.69 7.12
N ASN A 36 -7.65 6.52 6.96
CA ASN A 36 -6.97 5.83 8.05
C ASN A 36 -5.63 5.29 7.56
N VAL A 37 -4.60 6.14 7.63
CA VAL A 37 -3.23 5.82 7.23
C VAL A 37 -2.31 5.91 8.44
N TRP A 38 -1.48 4.88 8.62
CA TRP A 38 -0.46 4.80 9.65
C TRP A 38 0.89 4.50 9.03
N VAL A 39 1.92 5.06 9.61
CA VAL A 39 3.31 4.87 9.20
C VAL A 39 4.09 4.36 10.39
N GLU A 40 4.88 3.31 10.17
CA GLU A 40 5.85 2.84 11.15
C GLU A 40 7.21 3.48 10.91
N ARG A 41 7.78 4.04 11.98
CA ARG A 41 9.18 4.46 12.04
C ARG A 41 9.80 4.01 13.35
N ALA A 42 10.90 3.27 13.27
CA ALA A 42 11.72 2.89 14.43
C ALA A 42 10.92 2.27 15.61
N GLY A 43 9.97 1.39 15.31
CA GLY A 43 9.10 0.71 16.25
C GLY A 43 7.83 1.47 16.64
N LYS A 44 7.58 2.66 16.07
CA LYS A 44 6.48 3.54 16.49
C LYS A 44 5.50 3.78 15.35
N LEU A 45 4.22 3.69 15.67
CA LEU A 45 3.13 4.00 14.76
C LEU A 45 2.72 5.47 14.88
N GLU A 46 2.67 6.14 13.74
CA GLU A 46 2.28 7.54 13.63
C GLU A 46 1.12 7.66 12.62
N PRO A 47 0.04 8.40 12.95
CA PRO A 47 -1.02 8.65 11.99
C PRO A 47 -0.51 9.61 10.91
N HIS A 48 -0.96 9.39 9.67
CA HIS A 48 -0.60 10.24 8.53
C HIS A 48 -1.85 10.70 7.79
N GLU A 49 -1.86 11.96 7.38
CA GLU A 49 -2.90 12.47 6.49
C GLU A 49 -2.45 12.29 5.04
N ALA A 50 -3.30 11.66 4.21
CA ALA A 50 -3.06 11.47 2.78
C ALA A 50 -4.11 12.23 1.95
N PRO A 51 -3.97 13.55 1.77
CA PRO A 51 -4.91 14.34 1.00
C PRO A 51 -5.07 13.80 -0.42
N GLY A 52 -6.31 13.62 -0.85
CA GLY A 52 -6.62 13.11 -2.20
C GLY A 52 -6.58 11.59 -2.33
N LEU A 53 -6.16 10.85 -1.29
CA LEU A 53 -6.36 9.41 -1.23
C LEU A 53 -7.85 9.10 -1.11
N THR A 54 -8.35 8.24 -1.99
CA THR A 54 -9.76 7.84 -2.02
C THR A 54 -9.87 6.33 -2.17
N GLY A 55 -11.04 5.76 -1.85
CA GLY A 55 -11.28 4.34 -2.10
C GLY A 55 -11.04 3.94 -3.57
N ALA A 56 -11.36 4.81 -4.53
CA ALA A 56 -11.09 4.56 -5.94
C ALA A 56 -9.58 4.45 -6.26
N TRP A 57 -8.74 5.24 -5.59
CA TRP A 57 -7.29 5.11 -5.69
C TRP A 57 -6.80 3.78 -5.11
N LEU A 58 -7.29 3.41 -3.94
CA LEU A 58 -6.94 2.13 -3.30
C LEU A 58 -7.34 0.92 -4.15
N HIS A 59 -8.53 0.93 -4.74
CA HIS A 59 -8.94 -0.11 -5.69
C HIS A 59 -8.02 -0.21 -6.90
N ARG A 60 -7.61 0.93 -7.48
CA ARG A 60 -6.66 0.96 -8.61
C ARG A 60 -5.29 0.45 -8.20
N ALA A 61 -4.79 0.86 -7.04
CA ALA A 61 -3.54 0.37 -6.47
C ALA A 61 -3.58 -1.16 -6.29
N ALA A 62 -4.66 -1.68 -5.69
CA ALA A 62 -4.83 -3.12 -5.48
C ALA A 62 -4.80 -3.92 -6.79
N ILE A 63 -5.51 -3.45 -7.81
CA ILE A 63 -5.49 -4.08 -9.15
C ILE A 63 -4.10 -3.99 -9.77
N HIS A 64 -3.43 -2.84 -9.66
CA HIS A 64 -2.09 -2.64 -10.21
C HIS A 64 -1.06 -3.59 -9.59
N ILE A 65 -1.10 -3.76 -8.26
CA ILE A 65 -0.21 -4.65 -7.52
C ILE A 65 -0.51 -6.13 -7.85
N ALA A 66 -1.78 -6.51 -7.94
CA ALA A 66 -2.19 -7.89 -8.15
C ALA A 66 -1.94 -8.41 -9.58
N ARG A 67 -2.07 -7.54 -10.59
CA ARG A 67 -1.97 -7.91 -12.01
C ARG A 67 -0.66 -8.63 -12.39
N PRO A 68 0.54 -8.10 -12.07
CA PRO A 68 1.80 -8.78 -12.37
C PRO A 68 1.95 -10.15 -11.69
N LEU A 69 1.23 -10.37 -10.59
CA LEU A 69 1.23 -11.62 -9.83
C LEU A 69 0.24 -12.65 -10.42
N GLY A 70 -0.51 -12.29 -11.45
CA GLY A 70 -1.58 -13.13 -12.00
C GLY A 70 -2.78 -13.28 -11.07
N LEU A 71 -2.98 -12.31 -10.17
CA LEU A 71 -4.05 -12.31 -9.18
C LEU A 71 -5.10 -11.24 -9.50
N ASP A 72 -6.35 -11.50 -9.12
CA ASP A 72 -7.45 -10.55 -9.21
C ASP A 72 -8.08 -10.34 -7.82
N PRO A 73 -7.96 -9.14 -7.23
CA PRO A 73 -8.53 -8.85 -5.91
C PRO A 73 -10.04 -9.08 -5.83
N ALA A 74 -10.77 -8.97 -6.94
CA ALA A 74 -12.21 -9.20 -6.97
C ALA A 74 -12.58 -10.67 -6.69
N THR A 75 -11.70 -11.61 -7.06
CA THR A 75 -11.90 -13.05 -6.83
C THR A 75 -11.08 -13.58 -5.65
N ARG A 76 -10.01 -12.87 -5.29
CA ARG A 76 -9.11 -13.18 -4.18
C ARG A 76 -9.03 -11.97 -3.25
N PRO A 77 -9.98 -11.82 -2.31
CA PRO A 77 -10.12 -10.61 -1.50
C PRO A 77 -9.04 -10.46 -0.42
N VAL A 78 -8.14 -11.44 -0.30
CA VAL A 78 -6.95 -11.39 0.57
C VAL A 78 -5.75 -11.81 -0.27
N LEU A 79 -4.73 -10.95 -0.29
CA LEU A 79 -3.49 -11.14 -1.03
C LEU A 79 -2.31 -10.83 -0.11
N ASP A 80 -1.30 -11.71 -0.13
CA ASP A 80 0.00 -11.52 0.52
C ASP A 80 1.07 -11.87 -0.50
N ALA A 81 1.96 -10.93 -0.80
CA ALA A 81 2.94 -11.08 -1.86
C ALA A 81 4.25 -10.33 -1.57
N ARG A 82 5.25 -10.61 -2.40
CA ARG A 82 6.51 -9.85 -2.46
C ARG A 82 6.58 -9.09 -3.77
N LEU A 83 6.94 -7.82 -3.69
CA LEU A 83 7.21 -6.95 -4.82
C LEU A 83 8.61 -7.21 -5.38
N GLY A 84 8.92 -6.63 -6.54
CA GLY A 84 10.18 -6.88 -7.26
C GLY A 84 11.44 -6.46 -6.49
N ASP A 85 11.36 -5.50 -5.58
CA ASP A 85 12.44 -5.09 -4.67
C ASP A 85 12.55 -5.95 -3.40
N GLY A 86 11.63 -6.90 -3.21
CA GLY A 86 11.55 -7.73 -2.02
C GLY A 86 10.71 -7.15 -0.89
N SER A 87 10.15 -5.94 -1.05
CA SER A 87 9.14 -5.39 -0.13
C SER A 87 7.93 -6.31 -0.09
N ARG A 88 7.25 -6.39 1.06
CA ARG A 88 6.04 -7.19 1.18
C ARG A 88 4.83 -6.31 0.88
N VAL A 89 3.75 -6.94 0.46
CA VAL A 89 2.48 -6.25 0.34
C VAL A 89 1.36 -7.18 0.77
N ALA A 90 0.51 -6.69 1.67
CA ALA A 90 -0.73 -7.32 2.06
C ALA A 90 -1.90 -6.45 1.59
N ILE A 91 -2.89 -7.07 0.96
CA ILE A 91 -4.08 -6.38 0.46
C ILE A 91 -5.31 -7.14 0.91
N CYS A 92 -6.26 -6.41 1.51
CA CYS A 92 -7.59 -6.91 1.81
C CYS A 92 -8.62 -6.05 1.07
N THR A 93 -9.55 -6.67 0.36
CA THR A 93 -10.65 -5.97 -0.31
C THR A 93 -12.00 -6.54 0.14
N PRO A 94 -13.12 -5.83 -0.07
CA PRO A 94 -14.45 -6.40 0.19
C PRO A 94 -14.65 -7.75 -0.52
N PRO A 95 -15.30 -8.73 0.12
CA PRO A 95 -15.95 -8.65 1.44
C PRO A 95 -15.03 -8.95 2.64
N ALA A 96 -13.74 -9.23 2.44
CA ALA A 96 -12.83 -9.59 3.54
C ALA A 96 -12.52 -8.42 4.49
N ALA A 97 -12.66 -7.18 4.00
CA ALA A 97 -12.59 -5.95 4.75
C ALA A 97 -13.73 -5.00 4.31
N PRO A 98 -14.17 -4.05 5.17
CA PRO A 98 -15.21 -3.09 4.79
C PRO A 98 -14.77 -2.14 3.67
N GLU A 99 -13.47 -1.81 3.63
CA GLU A 99 -12.83 -0.99 2.61
C GLU A 99 -11.56 -1.69 2.11
N VAL A 100 -10.97 -1.20 1.03
CA VAL A 100 -9.66 -1.67 0.58
C VAL A 100 -8.61 -1.27 1.62
N ALA A 101 -7.90 -2.26 2.14
CA ALA A 101 -6.73 -2.08 2.98
C ALA A 101 -5.47 -2.56 2.26
N ILE A 102 -4.38 -1.80 2.41
CA ILE A 102 -3.08 -2.09 1.82
C ILE A 102 -2.01 -1.84 2.89
N THR A 103 -1.16 -2.83 3.12
CA THR A 103 0.04 -2.71 3.95
C THR A 103 1.26 -3.00 3.09
N ILE A 104 2.26 -2.12 3.14
CA ILE A 104 3.53 -2.22 2.38
C ILE A 104 4.70 -2.22 3.37
#